data_AF-A0A9W7ER88-F1
#
_entry.id   AF-A0A9W7ER88-F1
#
_cell.length_a   1.000
_cell.length_b   1.000
_cell.length_c   1.000
_cell.angle_alpha   90.00
_cell.angle_beta   90.00
_cell.angle_gamma   90.00
#
_symmetry.space_group_name_H-M   'P 1'
#
loop_
_entity.id
_entity.type
_entity.pdbx_description
1 polymer ?
#
loop_
_entity_poly.entity_id
_entity_poly.type
_entity_poly.pdbx_seq_one_letter_code
_entity_poly.pdbx_strand_id
1 'polypeptide(L)' 'MVRVFIKGGVWKNSEDEILKAAVMKYGKQNWDRVASLLNRKSGKQCKSRWFEWLDPSVKKIEWSRSEEEKLLHL' A
#
# COMPACT_ATOMS: atom_id res chain seq x y z
N MET A 1 27.39 -15.85 -9.60
CA MET A 1 26.17 -15.37 -10.29
C MET A 1 25.39 -14.50 -9.30
N VAL A 2 25.43 -13.18 -9.45
CA VAL A 2 24.75 -12.25 -8.52
C VAL A 2 23.25 -12.36 -8.77
N ARG A 3 22.46 -12.77 -7.77
CA ARG A 3 20.99 -12.76 -7.88
C ARG A 3 20.53 -11.31 -8.00
N VAL A 4 20.13 -10.91 -9.21
CA VAL A 4 19.48 -9.61 -9.43
C VAL A 4 18.08 -9.67 -8.83
N PHE A 5 17.89 -9.08 -7.66
CA PHE A 5 16.58 -8.99 -7.02
C PHE A 5 15.79 -7.82 -7.63
N ILE A 6 14.95 -8.11 -8.62
CA ILE A 6 14.01 -7.12 -9.17
C ILE A 6 12.98 -6.78 -8.09
N LYS A 7 13.01 -5.54 -7.59
CA LYS A 7 12.02 -5.00 -6.65
C LYS A 7 10.71 -4.69 -7.39
N GLY A 8 9.59 -5.21 -6.91
CA GLY A 8 8.27 -5.09 -7.53
C GLY A 8 7.54 -6.42 -7.67
N GLY A 9 6.46 -6.41 -8.46
CA GLY A 9 5.54 -7.54 -8.65
C GLY A 9 4.28 -7.45 -7.79
N VAL A 10 3.36 -8.38 -8.04
CA VAL A 10 2.06 -8.47 -7.36
C VAL A 10 2.25 -8.55 -5.85
N TRP A 11 1.39 -7.83 -5.11
CA TRP A 11 1.34 -7.89 -3.66
C TRP A 11 0.69 -9.20 -3.22
N LYS A 12 1.41 -9.97 -2.41
CA LYS A 12 0.85 -11.14 -1.73
C LYS A 12 0.18 -10.72 -0.44
N ASN A 13 -0.81 -11.48 0.01
CA ASN A 13 -1.47 -11.24 1.30
C ASN A 13 -0.45 -11.22 2.46
N SER A 14 0.57 -12.09 2.44
CA SER A 14 1.63 -12.07 3.45
C SER A 14 2.46 -10.78 3.44
N GLU A 15 2.72 -10.20 2.25
CA GLU A 15 3.40 -8.90 2.15
C GLU A 15 2.52 -7.77 2.68
N ASP A 16 1.20 -7.83 2.43
CA ASP A 16 0.24 -6.86 2.95
C ASP A 16 0.13 -6.92 4.48
N GLU A 17 0.09 -8.11 5.09
CA GLU A 17 0.06 -8.25 6.55
C GLU A 17 1.35 -7.75 7.21
N ILE A 18 2.52 -8.02 6.60
CA ILE A 18 3.79 -7.45 7.06
C ILE A 18 3.75 -5.93 6.95
N LEU A 19 3.22 -5.38 5.84
CA LEU A 19 3.11 -3.93 5.64
C LEU A 19 2.19 -3.30 6.70
N LYS A 20 1.05 -3.91 7.00
CA LYS A 20 0.14 -3.45 8.08
C LYS A 20 0.83 -3.45 9.44
N ALA A 21 1.46 -4.55 9.83
CA ALA A 21 2.17 -4.65 11.10
C ALA A 21 3.32 -3.62 11.18
N ALA A 22 4.05 -3.43 10.08
CA ALA A 22 5.14 -2.45 9.99
C ALA A 22 4.64 -1.01 10.15
N VAL A 23 3.51 -0.65 9.50
CA VAL A 23 2.91 0.68 9.64
C VAL A 23 2.35 0.90 11.04
N MET A 24 1.74 -0.11 11.67
CA MET A 24 1.32 -0.03 13.07
C MET A 24 2.50 0.21 14.02
N LYS A 25 3.65 -0.40 13.73
CA LYS A 25 4.85 -0.28 14.57
C LYS A 25 5.66 1.00 14.34
N TYR A 26 5.81 1.44 13.10
CA TYR A 26 6.73 2.52 12.71
C TYR A 26 6.02 3.80 12.22
N GLY A 27 4.71 3.76 12.04
CA GLY A 27 3.92 4.85 11.49
C GLY A 27 4.10 5.05 9.97
N LYS A 28 3.50 6.13 9.45
CA LYS A 28 3.38 6.44 8.02
C LYS A 28 4.41 7.46 7.51
N GLN A 29 5.43 7.73 8.32
CA GLN A 29 6.41 8.80 8.10
C GLN A 29 7.73 8.32 7.50
N ASN A 30 8.14 7.07 7.77
CA ASN A 30 9.40 6.52 7.25
C ASN A 30 9.15 5.19 6.51
N TRP A 31 8.88 5.30 5.21
CA TRP A 31 8.55 4.15 4.35
C TRP A 31 9.75 3.27 4.01
N ASP A 32 10.97 3.80 4.06
CA ASP A 32 12.17 2.99 3.85
C ASP A 32 12.40 2.03 5.04
N ARG A 33 12.09 2.50 6.26
CA ARG A 33 12.08 1.62 7.44
C ARG A 33 10.99 0.56 7.35
N VAL A 34 9.80 0.91 6.88
CA VAL A 34 8.71 -0.06 6.62
C VAL A 34 9.12 -1.10 5.57
N ALA A 35 9.72 -0.65 4.45
CA ALA A 35 10.16 -1.51 3.37
C ALA A 35 11.33 -2.43 3.74
N SER A 36 12.09 -2.13 4.80
CA SER A 36 13.17 -3.00 5.28
C SER A 36 12.70 -4.40 5.71
N LEU A 37 11.42 -4.54 6.05
CA LEU A 37 10.77 -5.82 6.37
C LEU A 37 10.29 -6.60 5.13
N LEU A 38 10.36 -6.00 3.94
CA LEU A 38 9.85 -6.55 2.69
C LEU A 38 10.98 -6.67 1.66
N ASN A 39 11.49 -7.89 1.45
CA ASN A 39 12.65 -8.15 0.58
C ASN A 39 12.51 -7.62 -0.87
N ARG A 40 11.29 -7.59 -1.41
CA ARG A 40 11.05 -7.24 -2.83
C ARG A 40 10.23 -5.97 -3.04
N LYS A 41 9.98 -5.17 -1.99
CA LYS A 41 9.20 -3.95 -2.10
C LYS A 41 10.05 -2.74 -1.67
N SER A 42 9.95 -1.65 -2.40
CA SER A 42 10.63 -0.38 -2.06
C SER A 42 9.76 0.47 -1.13
N GLY A 43 10.34 1.49 -0.47
CA GLY A 43 9.60 2.44 0.33
C GLY A 43 8.48 3.13 -0.46
N LYS A 44 8.77 3.54 -1.70
CA LYS A 44 7.76 4.10 -2.62
C LYS A 44 6.60 3.12 -2.88
N GLN A 45 6.90 1.85 -3.14
CA GLN A 45 5.88 0.82 -3.35
C GLN A 45 5.03 0.58 -2.09
N CYS A 46 5.66 0.54 -0.91
CA CYS A 46 4.96 0.37 0.36
C CYS A 46 4.03 1.55 0.64
N LYS A 47 4.49 2.78 0.37
CA LYS A 47 3.69 4.00 0.49
C LYS A 47 2.45 3.97 -0.40
N SER A 48 2.63 3.72 -1.70
CA SER A 48 1.51 3.60 -2.65
C SER A 48 0.54 2.52 -2.23
N ARG A 49 1.03 1.31 -1.92
CA ARG A 49 0.18 0.19 -1.49
C ARG A 49 -0.65 0.52 -0.26
N TRP A 50 -0.06 1.24 0.70
CA TRP A 50 -0.79 1.67 1.88
C TRP A 50 -1.93 2.61 1.52
N PHE A 51 -1.63 3.75 0.91
CA PHE A 51 -2.64 4.79 0.66
C PHE A 51 -3.68 4.43 -0.40
N GLU A 52 -3.33 3.57 -1.36
CA GLU A 52 -4.24 3.15 -2.43
C GLU A 52 -5.11 1.93 -2.05
N TRP A 53 -4.67 1.10 -1.10
CA TRP A 53 -5.34 -0.17 -0.82
C TRP A 53 -5.45 -0.58 0.64
N LEU A 54 -4.43 -0.39 1.47
CA LEU A 54 -4.44 -0.95 2.84
C LEU A 54 -4.92 0.02 3.91
N ASP A 55 -4.92 1.33 3.65
CA ASP A 55 -5.41 2.32 4.60
C ASP A 55 -6.92 2.07 4.85
N PRO A 56 -7.35 1.90 6.11
CA PRO A 56 -8.76 1.70 6.45
C PRO A 56 -9.69 2.82 5.97
N SER A 57 -9.17 4.02 5.69
CA SER A 57 -9.97 5.11 5.13
C SER A 57 -10.35 4.91 3.66
N VAL A 58 -9.70 3.97 2.95
CA VAL A 58 -10.03 3.64 1.56
C VAL A 58 -11.36 2.88 1.54
N LYS A 59 -12.42 3.56 1.09
CA LYS A 59 -13.73 2.95 0.88
C LYS A 59 -13.65 1.94 -0.27
N LYS A 60 -13.83 0.65 0.05
CA LYS A 60 -13.91 -0.46 -0.92
C LYS A 60 -15.34 -0.95 -1.12
N ILE A 61 -16.28 -0.01 -1.05
CA ILE A 61 -17.71 -0.26 -1.21
C ILE A 61 -18.17 0.36 -2.53
N GLU A 62 -19.38 -0.01 -2.93
CA GLU A 62 -20.05 0.61 -4.07
C GLU A 62 -20.23 2.11 -3.84
N TRP A 63 -20.17 2.86 -4.93
CA TRP A 63 -20.35 4.31 -4.87
C TRP A 63 -21.80 4.62 -4.57
N SER A 64 -22.03 5.59 -3.70
CA SER A 64 -23.39 6.11 -3.53
C SER A 64 -23.78 6.97 -4.73
N ARG A 65 -25.07 6.97 -5.08
CA ARG A 65 -25.60 7.86 -6.12
C ARG A 65 -25.17 9.33 -5.94
N SER A 66 -25.08 9.82 -4.70
CA SER A 66 -24.60 11.18 -4.42
C SER A 66 -23.11 11.37 -4.74
N GLU A 67 -22.28 10.36 -4.51
CA GLU A 67 -20.86 10.38 -4.88
C GLU A 67 -20.70 10.33 -6.41
N GLU A 68 -21.50 9.53 -7.10
CA GLU A 68 -21.53 9.46 -8.58
C GLU A 68 -21.96 10.80 -9.20
N GLU A 69 -23.05 11.39 -8.71
CA GLU A 69 -23.54 12.69 -9.17
C GLU A 69 -22.46 13.77 -8.95
N LYS A 70 -21.81 13.80 -7.78
CA LYS A 70 -20.70 14.73 -7.52
C LYS A 70 -19.55 14.54 -8.50
N LEU A 71 -19.18 13.30 -8.82
CA LEU A 71 -18.08 13.02 -9.75
C LEU A 71 -18.35 13.56 -11.16
N LEU A 72 -19.59 13.47 -11.64
CA LEU A 72 -19.99 14.01 -12.95
C LEU A 72 -19.97 15.55 -13.00
N HIS A 73 -19.95 16.20 -11.84
CA HIS A 73 -19.96 17.66 -11.70
C HIS A 73 -18.61 18.25 -11.25
N LEU A 74 -17.55 17.44 -11.14
CA LEU A 74 -16.16 17.88 -10.89
C LEU A 74 -15.42 18.19 -12.21
#